data_AF-A0A1H3GWG4-F1
#
_entry.id   AF-A0A1H3GWG4-F1
#
_cell.length_a   1.000
_cell.length_b   1.000
_cell.length_c   1.000
_cell.angle_alpha   90.00
_cell.angle_beta   90.00
_cell.angle_gamma   90.00
#
_symmetry.space_group_name_H-M   'P 1'
#
loop_
_entity.id
_entity.type
_entity.pdbx_description
1 polymer ?
#
loop_
_entity_poly.entity_id
_entity_poly.type
_entity_poly.pdbx_seq_one_letter_code
_entity_poly.pdbx_strand_id
1 'polypeptide(L)'
;MSTIIVGIVTFVLTAALVWFVSSWHQKTSADSKINRAEEQARGIIDNAVKSAEEKKREAMLEVKEESIRTKNELDKEIKERRSEISRNERRINQKEENLDKKLEAMERREQSFNAKEEQLAKQKDKIAKLNEQRLQELERISGLTSEQAKEYLLKTIEEDVKLDTAKIIKEMESQAKEEAGKKAKEYVITAIQKCAADHVAETTISVVQLPNDEMKGRIIGREGRNIRTLETMTGVDLIIDDTPEAVILSAFDPIRREVARIALEKLIVDGRIHPARIEEMVEKAKKEVNQMIHEAGESAVLEVGVHGIHPELVRLLGKMKFRTSYGQNALKHSIEVAQLAGLLASEVGEDVRLAKRAGLLHDIGKAVDHEMEGSHVQLGAELCKKYKESGLVINAVEAHHGDVEAESLIACLVQAADTISAARPGARRETLETYSNRLKQLEDIANGYKGVEKSFAIQAGREIRIMVVPEQVSDADMVLMARDISKQVEDELEYPGQIKVNVIRESRVTDYAK
;
A
#
# COMPACT_ATOMS: atom_id res chain seq x y z
N MET A 1 103.53 62.17 88.96
CA MET A 1 103.31 60.79 89.43
C MET A 1 101.91 60.59 90.05
N SER A 2 101.29 61.56 90.73
CA SER A 2 99.95 61.38 91.33
C SER A 2 98.75 61.45 90.36
N THR A 3 98.82 62.22 89.26
CA THR A 3 97.71 62.33 88.28
C THR A 3 97.50 61.07 87.44
N ILE A 4 98.56 60.32 87.13
CA ILE A 4 98.50 59.09 86.32
C ILE A 4 97.83 57.95 87.10
N ILE A 5 98.11 57.83 88.40
CA ILE A 5 97.53 56.77 89.25
C ILE A 5 96.02 57.00 89.44
N VAL A 6 95.58 58.24 89.65
CA VAL A 6 94.15 58.57 89.76
C VAL A 6 93.40 58.32 88.45
N GLY A 7 94.03 58.58 87.30
CA GLY A 7 93.46 58.25 85.98
C GLY A 7 93.31 56.74 85.74
N ILE A 8 94.29 55.93 86.17
CA ILE A 8 94.22 54.47 86.04
C ILE A 8 93.13 53.89 86.94
N VAL A 9 93.01 54.35 88.19
CA VAL A 9 91.99 53.85 89.12
C VAL A 9 90.58 54.24 88.67
N THR A 10 90.37 55.46 88.18
CA THR A 10 89.06 55.87 87.63
C THR A 10 88.73 55.10 86.35
N PHE A 11 89.69 54.82 85.47
CA PHE A 11 89.49 53.98 84.30
C PHE A 11 89.11 52.54 84.66
N VAL A 12 89.78 51.92 85.63
CA VAL A 12 89.46 50.55 86.07
C VAL A 12 88.08 50.49 86.73
N LEU A 13 87.71 51.47 87.56
CA LEU A 13 86.40 51.51 88.21
C LEU A 13 85.26 51.73 87.21
N THR A 14 85.44 52.64 86.24
CA THR A 14 84.45 52.87 85.18
C THR A 14 84.34 51.68 84.24
N ALA A 15 85.45 51.04 83.85
CA ALA A 15 85.45 49.82 83.06
C ALA A 15 84.75 48.66 83.80
N ALA A 16 85.00 48.50 85.09
CA ALA A 16 84.33 47.49 85.92
C ALA A 16 82.82 47.76 86.03
N LEU A 17 82.42 49.02 86.21
CA LEU A 17 81.01 49.40 86.33
C LEU A 17 80.27 49.25 85.00
N VAL A 18 80.86 49.64 83.88
CA VAL A 18 80.30 49.43 82.53
C VAL A 18 80.21 47.94 82.21
N TRP A 19 81.24 47.15 82.55
CA TRP A 19 81.19 45.69 82.38
C TRP A 19 80.09 45.07 83.24
N PHE A 20 79.89 45.52 84.49
CA PHE A 20 78.84 45.00 85.37
C PHE A 20 77.44 45.37 84.88
N VAL A 21 77.21 46.63 84.47
CA VAL A 21 75.91 47.07 83.94
C VAL A 21 75.62 46.43 82.58
N SER A 22 76.60 46.35 81.69
CA SER A 22 76.47 45.72 80.37
C SER A 22 76.21 44.21 80.49
N SER A 23 76.94 43.52 81.37
CA SER A 23 76.71 42.10 81.63
C SER A 23 75.35 41.84 82.28
N TRP A 24 74.90 42.70 83.19
CA TRP A 24 73.56 42.58 83.79
C TRP A 24 72.43 42.85 82.77
N HIS A 25 72.59 43.85 81.90
CA HIS A 25 71.58 44.18 80.88
C HIS A 25 71.55 43.15 79.72
N GLN A 26 72.71 42.62 79.33
CA GLN A 26 72.78 41.49 78.38
C GLN A 26 72.16 40.23 78.97
N LYS A 27 72.41 39.94 80.26
CA LYS A 27 71.84 38.77 80.93
C LYS A 27 70.31 38.87 81.03
N THR A 28 69.78 40.02 81.45
CA THR A 28 68.31 40.24 81.52
C THR A 28 67.62 40.30 80.16
N SER A 29 68.27 40.86 79.13
CA SER A 29 67.74 40.86 77.75
C SER A 29 67.82 39.48 77.08
N ALA A 30 68.86 38.70 77.38
CA ALA A 30 68.98 37.31 76.94
C ALA A 30 67.92 36.45 77.65
N ASP A 31 67.78 36.56 78.96
CA ASP A 31 66.79 35.82 79.75
C ASP A 31 65.36 36.16 79.33
N SER A 32 65.04 37.41 79.01
CA SER A 32 63.70 37.79 78.51
C SER A 32 63.41 37.30 77.09
N LYS A 33 64.42 37.27 76.19
CA LYS A 33 64.28 36.67 74.86
C LYS A 33 64.14 35.15 74.95
N ILE A 34 64.90 34.50 75.84
CA ILE A 34 64.81 33.05 76.10
C ILE A 34 63.43 32.72 76.67
N ASN A 35 62.96 33.45 77.68
CA ASN A 35 61.63 33.23 78.26
C ASN A 35 60.50 33.42 77.25
N ARG A 36 60.55 34.45 76.39
CA ARG A 36 59.55 34.64 75.32
C ARG A 36 59.61 33.53 74.27
N ALA A 37 60.81 33.07 73.91
CA ALA A 37 60.97 31.96 72.98
C ALA A 37 60.47 30.64 73.59
N GLU A 38 60.72 30.41 74.88
CA GLU A 38 60.18 29.26 75.62
C GLU A 38 58.66 29.32 75.75
N GLU A 39 58.09 30.50 76.02
CA GLU A 39 56.64 30.67 76.13
C GLU A 39 55.94 30.48 74.77
N GLN A 40 56.54 30.99 73.68
CA GLN A 40 56.05 30.72 72.32
C GLN A 40 56.21 29.25 71.92
N ALA A 41 57.34 28.61 72.25
CA ALA A 41 57.54 27.19 72.01
C ALA A 41 56.53 26.34 72.79
N ARG A 42 56.29 26.66 74.06
CA ARG A 42 55.22 26.03 74.87
C ARG A 42 53.85 26.26 74.26
N GLY A 43 53.53 27.48 73.82
CA GLY A 43 52.26 27.78 73.16
C GLY A 43 52.04 27.00 71.87
N ILE A 44 53.10 26.82 71.06
CA ILE A 44 53.05 26.00 69.84
C ILE A 44 52.83 24.52 70.20
N ILE A 45 53.53 24.00 71.21
CA ILE A 45 53.37 22.62 71.67
C ILE A 45 51.95 22.40 72.23
N ASP A 46 51.44 23.28 73.09
CA ASP A 46 50.10 23.19 73.64
C ASP A 46 49.02 23.26 72.56
N ASN A 47 49.17 24.15 71.58
CA ASN A 47 48.24 24.23 70.45
C ASN A 47 48.33 22.99 69.53
N ALA A 48 49.53 22.45 69.32
CA ALA A 48 49.71 21.22 68.56
C ALA A 48 49.09 20.01 69.30
N VAL A 49 49.22 19.93 70.62
CA VAL A 49 48.60 18.89 71.46
C VAL A 49 47.08 19.01 71.42
N LYS A 50 46.53 20.21 71.64
CA LYS A 50 45.08 20.44 71.55
C LYS A 50 44.52 20.09 70.17
N SER A 51 45.17 20.55 69.10
CA SER A 51 44.75 20.24 67.73
C SER A 51 44.86 18.75 67.42
N ALA A 52 45.87 18.06 67.95
CA ALA A 52 46.01 16.60 67.81
C ALA A 52 44.91 15.86 68.59
N GLU A 53 44.56 16.30 69.79
CA GLU A 53 43.45 15.75 70.57
C GLU A 53 42.09 15.96 69.89
N GLU A 54 41.85 17.15 69.34
CA GLU A 54 40.65 17.46 68.56
C GLU A 54 40.56 16.59 67.32
N LYS A 55 41.63 16.50 66.51
CA LYS A 55 41.66 15.63 65.33
C LYS A 55 41.49 14.15 65.69
N LYS A 56 42.09 13.69 66.78
CA LYS A 56 41.91 12.31 67.26
C LYS A 56 40.45 12.07 67.65
N ARG A 57 39.81 13.03 68.32
CA ARG A 57 38.41 12.93 68.73
C ARG A 57 37.46 12.96 67.54
N GLU A 58 37.72 13.82 66.56
CA GLU A 58 36.96 13.90 65.31
C GLU A 58 37.07 12.60 64.52
N ALA A 59 38.29 12.09 64.29
CA ALA A 59 38.52 10.81 63.63
C ALA A 59 37.85 9.64 64.37
N MET A 60 37.88 9.62 65.71
CA MET A 60 37.17 8.59 66.49
C MET A 60 35.64 8.71 66.39
N LEU A 61 35.09 9.92 66.28
CA LEU A 61 33.66 10.13 66.07
C LEU A 61 33.24 9.68 64.67
N GLU A 62 34.02 10.02 63.65
CA GLU A 62 33.78 9.61 62.26
C GLU A 62 33.81 8.09 62.11
N VAL A 63 34.82 7.42 62.67
CA VAL A 63 34.89 5.94 62.70
C VAL A 63 33.70 5.33 63.45
N LYS A 64 33.24 5.97 64.53
CA LYS A 64 32.09 5.49 65.29
C LYS A 64 30.78 5.69 64.52
N GLU A 65 30.63 6.81 63.83
CA GLU A 65 29.47 7.10 63.00
C GLU A 65 29.40 6.16 61.79
N GLU A 66 30.53 5.94 61.10
CA GLU A 66 30.66 4.97 60.02
C GLU A 66 30.36 3.55 60.52
N SER A 67 30.91 3.15 61.66
CA SER A 67 30.64 1.83 62.26
C SER A 67 29.15 1.63 62.58
N ILE A 68 28.48 2.65 63.13
CA ILE A 68 27.03 2.61 63.40
C ILE A 68 26.25 2.53 62.09
N ARG A 69 26.64 3.29 61.08
CA ARG A 69 26.00 3.30 59.76
C ARG A 69 26.13 1.95 59.07
N THR A 70 27.34 1.40 58.99
CA THR A 70 27.58 0.05 58.44
C THR A 70 26.81 -1.01 59.21
N LYS A 71 26.75 -0.92 60.55
CA LYS A 71 25.96 -1.85 61.35
C LYS A 71 24.46 -1.77 61.03
N ASN A 72 23.91 -0.56 60.91
CA ASN A 72 22.50 -0.36 60.54
C ASN A 72 22.19 -0.87 59.13
N GLU A 73 23.10 -0.66 58.18
CA GLU A 73 22.98 -1.17 56.81
C GLU A 73 23.00 -2.72 56.79
N LEU A 74 23.91 -3.34 57.54
CA LEU A 74 23.97 -4.80 57.70
C LEU A 74 22.71 -5.36 58.38
N ASP A 75 22.23 -4.72 59.45
CA ASP A 75 21.01 -5.15 60.15
C ASP A 75 19.77 -5.06 59.23
N LYS A 76 19.73 -4.05 58.36
CA LYS A 76 18.69 -3.91 57.34
C LYS A 76 18.79 -5.02 56.29
N GLU A 77 19.98 -5.28 55.74
CA GLU A 77 20.20 -6.35 54.76
C GLU A 77 19.85 -7.73 55.35
N ILE A 78 20.26 -8.00 56.60
CA ILE A 78 19.92 -9.24 57.31
C ILE A 78 18.41 -9.39 57.47
N LYS A 79 17.70 -8.30 57.81
CA LYS A 79 16.24 -8.31 57.94
C LYS A 79 15.55 -8.56 56.60
N GLU A 80 16.03 -7.95 55.52
CA GLU A 80 15.54 -8.15 54.16
C GLU A 80 15.76 -9.60 53.71
N ARG A 81 16.99 -10.13 53.82
CA ARG A 81 17.30 -11.53 53.51
C ARG A 81 16.46 -12.51 54.34
N ARG A 82 16.26 -12.26 55.63
CA ARG A 82 15.38 -13.09 56.48
C ARG A 82 13.92 -13.07 56.00
N SER A 83 13.42 -11.91 55.56
CA SER A 83 12.07 -11.81 55.00
C SER A 83 11.95 -12.59 53.69
N GLU A 84 12.95 -12.50 52.81
CA GLU A 84 13.01 -13.26 51.56
C GLU A 84 13.06 -14.77 51.78
N ILE A 85 13.93 -15.22 52.70
CA ILE A 85 14.01 -16.65 53.07
C ILE A 85 12.66 -17.13 53.58
N SER A 86 12.00 -16.40 54.49
CA SER A 86 10.69 -16.79 55.01
C SER A 86 9.60 -16.84 53.92
N ARG A 87 9.62 -15.92 52.94
CA ARG A 87 8.70 -15.98 51.79
C ARG A 87 8.99 -17.20 50.91
N ASN A 88 10.26 -17.50 50.67
CA ASN A 88 10.67 -18.65 49.88
C ASN A 88 10.30 -19.97 50.57
N GLU A 89 10.51 -20.10 51.87
CA GLU A 89 10.09 -21.26 52.67
C GLU A 89 8.59 -21.48 52.57
N ARG A 90 7.77 -20.43 52.78
CA ARG A 90 6.30 -20.54 52.62
C ARG A 90 5.91 -21.01 51.23
N ARG A 91 6.57 -20.50 50.19
CA ARG A 91 6.31 -20.91 48.80
C ARG A 91 6.72 -22.36 48.54
N ILE A 92 7.81 -22.83 49.16
CA ILE A 92 8.27 -24.23 49.05
C ILE A 92 7.29 -25.15 49.76
N ASN A 93 6.91 -24.85 51.01
CA ASN A 93 5.94 -25.67 51.76
C ASN A 93 4.60 -25.76 51.02
N GLN A 94 4.12 -24.66 50.45
CA GLN A 94 2.88 -24.69 49.66
C GLN A 94 3.02 -25.49 48.35
N LYS A 95 4.22 -25.53 47.75
CA LYS A 95 4.47 -26.42 46.61
C LYS A 95 4.51 -27.88 47.03
N GLU A 96 5.12 -28.19 48.17
CA GLU A 96 5.22 -29.53 48.74
C GLU A 96 3.83 -30.09 49.07
N GLU A 97 2.99 -29.33 49.78
CA GLU A 97 1.60 -29.73 50.07
C GLU A 97 0.77 -29.98 48.79
N ASN A 98 0.99 -29.16 47.75
CA ASN A 98 0.31 -29.36 46.46
C ASN A 98 0.83 -30.60 45.72
N LEU A 99 2.09 -30.95 45.92
CA LEU A 99 2.71 -32.13 45.32
C LEU A 99 2.21 -33.40 46.01
N ASP A 100 2.11 -33.39 47.34
CA ASP A 100 1.53 -34.49 48.12
C ASP A 100 0.06 -34.75 47.72
N LYS A 101 -0.76 -33.70 47.59
CA LYS A 101 -2.14 -33.85 47.10
C LYS A 101 -2.21 -34.45 45.70
N LYS A 102 -1.26 -34.12 44.82
CA LYS A 102 -1.17 -34.69 43.47
C LYS A 102 -0.73 -36.15 43.51
N LEU A 103 0.20 -36.50 44.40
CA LEU A 103 0.64 -37.88 44.61
C LEU A 103 -0.51 -38.74 45.12
N GLU A 104 -1.26 -38.29 46.14
CA GLU A 104 -2.44 -39.01 46.62
C GLU A 104 -3.50 -39.20 45.52
N ALA A 105 -3.72 -38.17 44.69
CA ALA A 105 -4.64 -38.28 43.55
C ALA A 105 -4.16 -39.27 42.48
N MET A 106 -2.86 -39.30 42.21
CA MET A 106 -2.22 -40.27 41.31
C MET A 106 -2.37 -41.69 41.85
N GLU A 107 -2.06 -41.93 43.12
CA GLU A 107 -2.18 -43.26 43.76
C GLU A 107 -3.62 -43.77 43.73
N ARG A 108 -4.61 -42.92 44.04
CA ARG A 108 -6.03 -43.29 43.91
C ARG A 108 -6.40 -43.67 42.48
N ARG A 109 -5.84 -42.96 41.49
CA ARG A 109 -6.09 -43.22 40.08
C ARG A 109 -5.43 -44.52 39.64
N GLU A 110 -4.22 -44.80 40.10
CA GLU A 110 -3.51 -46.07 39.87
C GLU A 110 -4.27 -47.25 40.47
N GLN A 111 -4.74 -47.14 41.71
CA GLN A 111 -5.60 -48.17 42.33
C GLN A 111 -6.89 -48.39 41.52
N SER A 112 -7.52 -47.33 41.02
CA SER A 112 -8.69 -47.43 40.15
C SER A 112 -8.37 -48.12 38.82
N PHE A 113 -7.21 -47.85 38.23
CA PHE A 113 -6.77 -48.50 37.00
C PHE A 113 -6.47 -49.97 37.21
N ASN A 114 -5.76 -50.33 38.28
CA ASN A 114 -5.48 -51.73 38.62
C ASN A 114 -6.78 -52.51 38.86
N ALA A 115 -7.77 -51.92 39.54
CA ALA A 115 -9.08 -52.55 39.72
C ALA A 115 -9.83 -52.74 38.40
N LYS A 116 -9.75 -51.77 37.48
CA LYS A 116 -10.32 -51.89 36.12
C LYS A 116 -9.59 -52.93 35.29
N GLU A 117 -8.27 -53.02 35.42
CA GLU A 117 -7.45 -54.00 34.71
C GLU A 117 -7.79 -55.42 35.17
N GLU A 118 -7.94 -55.63 36.47
CA GLU A 118 -8.39 -56.91 37.02
C GLU A 118 -9.82 -57.26 36.56
N GLN A 119 -10.72 -56.26 36.51
CA GLN A 119 -12.07 -56.44 35.99
C GLN A 119 -12.05 -56.81 34.50
N LEU A 120 -11.21 -56.14 33.70
CA LEU A 120 -11.01 -56.42 32.28
C LEU A 120 -10.41 -57.81 32.06
N ALA A 121 -9.47 -58.24 32.90
CA ALA A 121 -8.90 -59.58 32.85
C ALA A 121 -9.99 -60.64 33.10
N LYS A 122 -10.84 -60.44 34.12
CA LYS A 122 -11.99 -61.32 34.38
C LYS A 122 -13.00 -61.32 33.23
N GLN A 123 -13.26 -60.18 32.61
CA GLN A 123 -14.12 -60.10 31.43
C GLN A 123 -13.52 -60.81 30.22
N LYS A 124 -12.22 -60.67 29.97
CA LYS A 124 -11.51 -61.39 28.89
C LYS A 124 -11.59 -62.90 29.09
N ASP A 125 -11.37 -63.39 30.30
CA ASP A 125 -11.49 -64.83 30.61
C ASP A 125 -12.93 -65.34 30.40
N LYS A 126 -13.92 -64.52 30.79
CA LYS A 126 -15.34 -64.84 30.54
C LYS A 126 -15.68 -64.83 29.05
N ILE A 127 -15.17 -63.89 28.27
CA ILE A 127 -15.35 -63.81 26.82
C ILE A 127 -14.67 -65.00 26.13
N ALA A 128 -13.48 -65.41 26.57
CA ALA A 128 -12.80 -66.58 26.02
C ALA A 128 -13.65 -67.85 26.21
N LYS A 129 -14.18 -68.07 27.42
CA LYS A 129 -15.10 -69.19 27.72
C LYS A 129 -16.39 -69.12 26.90
N LEU A 130 -16.97 -67.93 26.74
CA LEU A 130 -18.17 -67.72 25.90
C LEU A 130 -17.89 -67.97 24.41
N ASN A 131 -16.71 -67.60 23.93
CA ASN A 131 -16.29 -67.86 22.55
C ASN A 131 -16.06 -69.35 22.30
N GLU A 132 -15.47 -70.07 23.26
CA GLU A 132 -15.31 -71.53 23.17
C GLU A 132 -16.67 -72.24 23.13
N GLN A 133 -17.61 -71.81 23.98
CA GLN A 133 -19.00 -72.29 23.94
C GLN A 133 -19.70 -71.92 22.62
N ARG A 134 -19.50 -70.71 22.11
CA ARG A 134 -20.01 -70.30 20.79
C ARG A 134 -19.41 -71.12 19.66
N LEU A 135 -18.12 -71.45 19.72
CA LEU A 135 -17.45 -72.23 18.69
C LEU A 135 -18.03 -73.65 18.63
N GLN A 136 -18.16 -74.31 19.78
CA GLN A 136 -18.79 -75.63 19.89
C GLN A 136 -20.24 -75.63 19.38
N GLU A 137 -20.98 -74.54 19.66
CA GLU A 137 -22.38 -74.44 19.26
C GLU A 137 -22.56 -74.02 17.80
N LEU A 138 -21.63 -73.23 17.25
CA LEU A 138 -21.54 -72.92 15.81
C LEU A 138 -21.07 -74.15 15.01
N GLU A 139 -20.16 -74.97 15.54
CA GLU A 139 -19.78 -76.28 14.98
C GLU A 139 -20.98 -77.24 14.97
N ARG A 140 -21.83 -77.18 16.01
CA ARG A 140 -23.07 -77.97 16.08
C ARG A 140 -24.16 -77.47 15.12
N ILE A 141 -24.24 -76.16 14.86
CA ILE A 141 -25.38 -75.55 14.14
C ILE A 141 -25.10 -75.29 12.65
N SER A 142 -23.86 -75.00 12.23
CA SER A 142 -23.66 -74.36 10.90
C SER A 142 -23.25 -75.27 9.75
N GLY A 143 -22.71 -76.47 9.97
CA GLY A 143 -22.30 -77.38 8.88
C GLY A 143 -21.31 -76.77 7.86
N LEU A 144 -20.74 -75.60 8.13
CA LEU A 144 -19.76 -74.88 7.31
C LEU A 144 -18.40 -74.94 7.97
N THR A 145 -17.34 -74.99 7.15
CA THR A 145 -15.96 -75.02 7.65
C THR A 145 -15.47 -73.62 8.00
N SER A 146 -14.51 -73.51 8.94
CA SER A 146 -13.96 -72.22 9.43
C SER A 146 -13.42 -71.32 8.31
N GLU A 147 -12.87 -71.91 7.25
CA GLU A 147 -12.34 -71.18 6.08
C GLU A 147 -13.45 -70.49 5.27
N GLN A 148 -14.60 -71.15 5.08
CA GLN A 148 -15.73 -70.61 4.32
C GLN A 148 -16.38 -69.41 5.04
N ALA A 149 -16.46 -69.46 6.38
CA ALA A 149 -16.97 -68.34 7.17
C ALA A 149 -16.03 -67.12 7.13
N LYS A 150 -14.71 -67.35 7.13
CA LYS A 150 -13.70 -66.29 7.02
C LYS A 150 -13.74 -65.61 5.65
N GLU A 151 -13.89 -66.39 4.58
CA GLU A 151 -13.94 -65.87 3.21
C GLU A 151 -15.20 -65.02 2.96
N TYR A 152 -16.36 -65.45 3.47
CA TYR A 152 -17.60 -64.67 3.41
C TYR A 152 -17.46 -63.33 4.16
N LEU A 153 -16.90 -63.36 5.38
CA LEU A 153 -16.69 -62.16 6.20
C LEU A 153 -15.72 -61.16 5.54
N LEU A 154 -14.62 -61.65 4.98
CA LEU A 154 -13.64 -60.80 4.28
C LEU A 154 -14.28 -60.12 3.07
N LYS A 155 -15.14 -60.82 2.34
CA LYS A 155 -15.82 -60.28 1.16
C LYS A 155 -16.82 -59.18 1.50
N THR A 156 -17.59 -59.35 2.58
CA THR A 156 -18.51 -58.30 3.07
C THR A 156 -17.75 -57.06 3.55
N ILE A 157 -16.65 -57.24 4.28
CA ILE A 157 -15.82 -56.11 4.74
C ILE A 157 -15.21 -55.38 3.54
N GLU A 158 -14.76 -56.10 2.50
CA GLU A 158 -14.18 -55.48 1.31
C GLU A 158 -15.20 -54.63 0.54
N GLU A 159 -16.45 -55.06 0.47
CA GLU A 159 -17.55 -54.30 -0.16
C GLU A 159 -17.91 -53.05 0.65
N ASP A 160 -18.01 -53.15 1.98
CA ASP A 160 -18.29 -52.01 2.86
C ASP A 160 -17.16 -50.97 2.83
N VAL A 161 -15.90 -51.41 2.89
CA VAL A 161 -14.71 -50.53 2.83
C VAL A 161 -14.63 -49.80 1.49
N LYS A 162 -15.00 -50.44 0.37
CA LYS A 162 -15.03 -49.79 -0.95
C LYS A 162 -16.03 -48.64 -1.00
N LEU A 163 -17.23 -48.81 -0.44
CA LEU A 163 -18.25 -47.77 -0.41
C LEU A 163 -17.84 -46.59 0.46
N ASP A 164 -17.27 -46.86 1.63
CA ASP A 164 -16.82 -45.79 2.54
C ASP A 164 -15.59 -45.06 1.99
N THR A 165 -14.65 -45.78 1.37
CA THR A 165 -13.49 -45.15 0.70
C THR A 165 -13.94 -44.26 -0.46
N ALA A 166 -14.91 -44.69 -1.26
CA ALA A 166 -15.44 -43.88 -2.36
C ALA A 166 -16.12 -42.59 -1.86
N LYS A 167 -16.84 -42.65 -0.73
CA LYS A 167 -17.42 -41.46 -0.10
C LYS A 167 -16.34 -40.50 0.40
N ILE A 168 -15.33 -41.02 1.10
CA ILE A 168 -14.20 -40.21 1.61
C ILE A 168 -13.46 -39.53 0.46
N ILE A 169 -13.17 -40.24 -0.64
CA ILE A 169 -12.51 -39.66 -1.82
C ILE A 169 -13.37 -38.52 -2.38
N LYS A 170 -14.68 -38.73 -2.54
CA LYS A 170 -15.57 -37.71 -3.09
C LYS A 170 -15.70 -36.49 -2.17
N GLU A 171 -15.77 -36.69 -0.85
CA GLU A 171 -15.77 -35.61 0.13
C GLU A 171 -14.46 -34.82 0.11
N MET A 172 -13.32 -35.52 0.07
CA MET A 172 -11.99 -34.90 -0.04
C MET A 172 -11.82 -34.12 -1.34
N GLU A 173 -12.28 -34.65 -2.48
CA GLU A 173 -12.26 -33.93 -3.76
C GLU A 173 -13.14 -32.69 -3.72
N SER A 174 -14.31 -32.77 -3.09
CA SER A 174 -15.21 -31.63 -2.93
C SER A 174 -14.59 -30.55 -2.04
N GLN A 175 -14.00 -30.94 -0.91
CA GLN A 175 -13.29 -30.02 -0.01
C GLN A 175 -12.10 -29.37 -0.71
N ALA A 176 -11.30 -30.15 -1.45
CA ALA A 176 -10.16 -29.62 -2.21
C ALA A 176 -10.60 -28.60 -3.27
N LYS A 177 -11.72 -28.85 -3.97
CA LYS A 177 -12.30 -27.89 -4.93
C LYS A 177 -12.81 -26.62 -4.25
N GLU A 178 -13.46 -26.75 -3.10
CA GLU A 178 -13.96 -25.59 -2.34
C GLU A 178 -12.81 -24.74 -1.78
N GLU A 179 -11.80 -25.37 -1.20
CA GLU A 179 -10.59 -24.70 -0.71
C GLU A 179 -9.80 -24.02 -1.85
N ALA A 180 -9.67 -24.69 -3.00
CA ALA A 180 -9.04 -24.11 -4.18
C ALA A 180 -9.79 -22.86 -4.66
N GLY A 181 -11.13 -22.93 -4.72
CA GLY A 181 -11.97 -21.78 -5.07
C GLY A 181 -11.82 -20.61 -4.09
N LYS A 182 -11.69 -20.89 -2.80
CA LYS A 182 -11.47 -19.86 -1.77
C LYS A 182 -10.09 -19.20 -1.92
N LYS A 183 -9.02 -20.00 -2.06
CA LYS A 183 -7.65 -19.51 -2.26
C LYS A 183 -7.51 -18.70 -3.54
N ALA A 184 -8.13 -19.14 -4.64
CA ALA A 184 -8.13 -18.41 -5.91
C ALA A 184 -8.74 -17.00 -5.75
N LYS A 185 -9.87 -16.88 -5.04
CA LYS A 185 -10.48 -15.58 -4.71
C LYS A 185 -9.54 -14.72 -3.86
N GLU A 186 -8.90 -15.29 -2.85
CA GLU A 186 -7.93 -14.59 -1.99
C GLU A 186 -6.73 -14.06 -2.79
N TYR A 187 -6.18 -14.85 -3.73
CA TYR A 187 -5.08 -14.42 -4.60
C TYR A 187 -5.48 -13.28 -5.52
N VAL A 188 -6.66 -13.37 -6.15
CA VAL A 188 -7.18 -12.30 -7.02
C VAL A 188 -7.42 -11.01 -6.22
N ILE A 189 -8.05 -11.10 -5.05
CA ILE A 189 -8.28 -9.93 -4.18
C ILE A 189 -6.95 -9.30 -3.76
N THR A 190 -5.98 -10.12 -3.35
CA THR A 190 -4.66 -9.65 -2.93
C THR A 190 -3.93 -8.97 -4.08
N ALA A 191 -3.99 -9.53 -5.29
CA ALA A 191 -3.40 -8.93 -6.49
C ALA A 191 -4.05 -7.56 -6.82
N ILE A 192 -5.38 -7.48 -6.77
CA ILE A 192 -6.12 -6.23 -7.00
C ILE A 192 -5.74 -5.17 -5.96
N GLN A 193 -5.71 -5.53 -4.68
CA GLN A 193 -5.38 -4.60 -3.58
C GLN A 193 -3.96 -4.04 -3.70
N LYS A 194 -3.00 -4.86 -4.13
CA LYS A 194 -1.61 -4.43 -4.34
C LYS A 194 -1.44 -3.53 -5.58
N CYS A 195 -2.32 -3.67 -6.58
CA CYS A 195 -2.32 -2.87 -7.80
C CYS A 195 -3.34 -1.71 -7.78
N ALA A 196 -3.77 -1.25 -6.59
CA ALA A 196 -4.69 -0.11 -6.49
C ALA A 196 -3.95 1.22 -6.77
N ALA A 197 -3.88 1.63 -8.03
CA ALA A 197 -3.42 2.95 -8.44
C ALA A 197 -4.61 3.87 -8.74
N ASP A 198 -4.52 5.13 -8.31
CA ASP A 198 -5.50 6.17 -8.66
C ASP A 198 -5.37 6.51 -10.15
N HIS A 199 -6.42 6.25 -10.94
CA HIS A 199 -6.42 6.56 -12.37
C HIS A 199 -7.53 7.55 -12.71
N VAL A 200 -7.11 8.68 -13.28
CA VAL A 200 -8.00 9.70 -13.84
C VAL A 200 -8.30 9.32 -15.27
N ALA A 201 -9.59 9.25 -15.63
CA ALA A 201 -10.01 9.08 -17.02
C ALA A 201 -9.53 10.30 -17.84
N GLU A 202 -8.76 10.05 -18.90
CA GLU A 202 -8.30 11.09 -19.81
C GLU A 202 -9.35 11.33 -20.89
N THR A 203 -9.68 12.60 -21.15
CA THR A 203 -10.66 13.00 -22.16
C THR A 203 -10.04 12.98 -23.56
N THR A 204 -10.79 12.51 -24.56
CA THR A 204 -10.37 12.43 -25.97
C THR A 204 -10.23 13.78 -26.69
N ILE A 205 -10.61 14.88 -26.03
CA ILE A 205 -10.46 16.23 -26.55
C ILE A 205 -9.29 16.95 -25.86
N SER A 206 -8.38 17.48 -26.67
CA SER A 206 -7.31 18.34 -26.18
C SER A 206 -7.74 19.79 -26.36
N VAL A 207 -8.04 20.46 -25.25
CA VAL A 207 -8.40 21.89 -25.23
C VAL A 207 -7.17 22.69 -24.85
N VAL A 208 -6.79 23.65 -25.69
CA VAL A 208 -5.72 24.61 -25.38
C VAL A 208 -6.37 25.93 -24.97
N GLN A 209 -6.05 26.37 -23.74
CA GLN A 209 -6.50 27.66 -23.24
C GLN A 209 -5.64 28.79 -23.83
N LEU A 210 -6.30 29.84 -24.29
CA LEU A 210 -5.68 31.05 -24.83
C LEU A 210 -5.74 32.16 -23.77
N PRO A 211 -4.71 33.01 -23.67
CA PRO A 211 -4.69 34.08 -22.69
C PRO A 211 -5.64 35.25 -23.02
N ASN A 212 -6.08 35.38 -24.27
CA ASN A 212 -7.07 36.37 -24.74
C ASN A 212 -7.53 36.06 -26.19
N ASP A 213 -8.59 36.72 -26.63
CA ASP A 213 -9.11 36.61 -28.00
C ASP A 213 -8.18 37.23 -29.07
N GLU A 214 -7.28 38.13 -28.68
CA GLU A 214 -6.25 38.65 -29.60
C GLU A 214 -5.32 37.53 -30.09
N MET A 215 -4.94 36.62 -29.18
CA MET A 215 -4.16 35.43 -29.52
C MET A 215 -4.95 34.47 -30.41
N LYS A 216 -6.26 34.33 -30.21
CA LYS A 216 -7.16 33.58 -31.10
C LYS A 216 -7.09 34.14 -32.53
N GLY A 217 -7.16 35.47 -32.67
CA GLY A 217 -7.00 36.16 -33.96
C GLY A 217 -5.63 35.95 -34.62
N ARG A 218 -4.54 35.93 -33.84
CA ARG A 218 -3.19 35.66 -34.34
C ARG A 218 -2.99 34.20 -34.79
N ILE A 219 -3.62 33.25 -34.09
CA ILE A 219 -3.61 31.82 -34.45
C ILE A 219 -4.33 31.59 -35.78
N ILE A 220 -5.47 32.25 -36.01
CA ILE A 220 -6.17 32.20 -37.31
C ILE A 220 -5.28 32.86 -38.38
N GLY A 221 -4.79 34.07 -38.11
CA GLY A 221 -4.03 34.87 -39.06
C GLY A 221 -4.91 35.45 -40.18
N ARG A 222 -4.33 36.32 -41.01
CA ARG A 222 -5.05 36.92 -42.15
C ARG A 222 -5.49 35.81 -43.12
N GLU A 223 -6.79 35.77 -43.43
CA GLU A 223 -7.41 34.76 -44.31
C GLU A 223 -7.21 33.29 -43.85
N GLY A 224 -6.97 33.07 -42.55
CA GLY A 224 -6.73 31.72 -42.04
C GLY A 224 -5.36 31.14 -42.42
N ARG A 225 -4.40 31.98 -42.85
CA ARG A 225 -3.07 31.51 -43.29
C ARG A 225 -2.31 30.76 -42.21
N ASN A 226 -2.38 31.24 -40.96
CA ASN A 226 -1.60 30.66 -39.86
C ASN A 226 -2.20 29.32 -39.42
N ILE A 227 -3.52 29.27 -39.22
CA ILE A 227 -4.23 28.03 -38.90
C ILE A 227 -3.99 26.96 -39.97
N ARG A 228 -4.16 27.28 -41.26
CA ARG A 228 -3.89 26.33 -42.35
C ARG A 228 -2.45 25.83 -42.37
N THR A 229 -1.48 26.69 -42.04
CA THR A 229 -0.07 26.28 -41.97
C THR A 229 0.14 25.27 -40.83
N LEU A 230 -0.45 25.54 -39.66
CA LEU A 230 -0.37 24.64 -38.51
C LEU A 230 -1.07 23.30 -38.79
N GLU A 231 -2.27 23.33 -39.37
CA GLU A 231 -3.03 22.15 -39.78
C GLU A 231 -2.25 21.32 -40.81
N THR A 232 -1.64 21.96 -41.81
CA THR A 232 -0.83 21.28 -42.83
C THR A 232 0.43 20.64 -42.22
N MET A 233 1.11 21.34 -41.30
CA MET A 233 2.37 20.86 -40.70
C MET A 233 2.18 19.75 -39.67
N THR A 234 1.03 19.73 -38.98
CA THR A 234 0.71 18.78 -37.91
C THR A 234 -0.23 17.67 -38.36
N GLY A 235 -1.05 17.90 -39.39
CA GLY A 235 -2.12 16.99 -39.83
C GLY A 235 -3.26 16.89 -38.82
N VAL A 236 -3.54 17.97 -38.09
CA VAL A 236 -4.60 18.10 -37.07
C VAL A 236 -5.57 19.18 -37.53
N ASP A 237 -6.87 19.01 -37.26
CA ASP A 237 -7.89 20.02 -37.52
C ASP A 237 -8.08 20.89 -36.26
N LEU A 238 -8.00 22.21 -36.44
CA LEU A 238 -8.19 23.16 -35.34
C LEU A 238 -9.62 23.71 -35.39
N ILE A 239 -10.45 23.29 -34.43
CA ILE A 239 -11.81 23.80 -34.32
C ILE A 239 -11.79 25.04 -33.46
N ILE A 240 -12.08 26.18 -34.10
CA ILE A 240 -12.24 27.47 -33.47
C ILE A 240 -13.72 27.84 -33.53
N ASP A 241 -14.41 27.69 -32.40
CA ASP A 241 -15.84 28.00 -32.25
C ASP A 241 -16.05 29.30 -31.45
N ASP A 242 -17.29 29.70 -31.19
CA ASP A 242 -17.68 30.86 -30.38
C ASP A 242 -17.30 30.74 -28.90
N THR A 243 -16.67 29.63 -28.49
CA THR A 243 -16.12 29.47 -27.14
C THR A 243 -14.99 30.50 -26.93
N PRO A 244 -15.10 31.38 -25.92
CA PRO A 244 -14.06 32.36 -25.63
C PRO A 244 -12.80 31.68 -25.11
N GLU A 245 -11.63 32.24 -25.45
CA GLU A 245 -10.34 31.85 -24.84
C GLU A 245 -9.93 30.37 -24.96
N ALA A 246 -10.50 29.62 -25.91
CA ALA A 246 -10.16 28.20 -26.11
C ALA A 246 -10.10 27.79 -27.58
N VAL A 247 -9.20 26.85 -27.89
CA VAL A 247 -9.11 26.17 -29.19
C VAL A 247 -9.13 24.66 -28.97
N ILE A 248 -9.94 23.98 -29.78
CA ILE A 248 -10.11 22.52 -29.69
C ILE A 248 -9.27 21.87 -30.79
N LEU A 249 -8.40 20.94 -30.40
CA LEU A 249 -7.60 20.15 -31.33
C LEU A 249 -8.31 18.83 -31.64
N SER A 250 -8.63 18.60 -32.90
CA SER A 250 -9.25 17.37 -33.39
C SER A 250 -8.31 16.62 -34.32
N ALA A 251 -7.99 15.38 -33.98
CA ALA A 251 -7.22 14.48 -34.85
C ALA A 251 -7.46 13.04 -34.45
N PHE A 252 -7.45 12.12 -35.42
CA PHE A 252 -7.52 10.68 -35.14
C PHE A 252 -6.23 10.15 -34.51
N ASP A 253 -5.07 10.65 -34.94
CA ASP A 253 -3.76 10.29 -34.38
C ASP A 253 -3.47 11.14 -33.12
N PRO A 254 -3.40 10.52 -31.93
CA PRO A 254 -3.17 11.24 -30.69
C PRO A 254 -1.75 11.84 -30.59
N ILE A 255 -0.76 11.26 -31.28
CA ILE A 255 0.61 11.78 -31.30
C ILE A 255 0.63 13.10 -32.08
N ARG A 256 -0.06 13.18 -33.22
CA ARG A 256 -0.21 14.43 -33.97
C ARG A 256 -0.92 15.50 -33.15
N ARG A 257 -1.99 15.10 -32.44
CA ARG A 257 -2.74 15.99 -31.53
C ARG A 257 -1.83 16.57 -30.45
N GLU A 258 -0.98 15.76 -29.85
CA GLU A 258 -0.04 16.19 -28.82
C GLU A 258 1.06 17.10 -29.37
N VAL A 259 1.60 16.78 -30.56
CA VAL A 259 2.55 17.66 -31.26
C VAL A 259 1.93 19.03 -31.53
N ALA A 260 0.67 19.07 -31.98
CA ALA A 260 -0.06 20.32 -32.21
C ALA A 260 -0.30 21.09 -30.90
N ARG A 261 -0.64 20.40 -29.81
CA ARG A 261 -0.82 21.01 -28.47
C ARG A 261 0.45 21.71 -28.00
N ILE A 262 1.58 21.01 -27.99
CA ILE A 262 2.87 21.56 -27.54
C ILE A 262 3.35 22.67 -28.48
N ALA A 263 3.17 22.50 -29.79
CA ALA A 263 3.52 23.54 -30.75
C ALA A 263 2.69 24.82 -30.51
N LEU A 264 1.40 24.69 -30.25
CA LEU A 264 0.50 25.81 -29.97
C LEU A 264 0.85 26.50 -28.64
N GLU A 265 1.10 25.75 -27.58
CA GLU A 265 1.56 26.29 -26.29
C GLU A 265 2.85 27.11 -26.43
N LYS A 266 3.82 26.59 -27.20
CA LYS A 266 5.08 27.31 -27.47
C LYS A 266 4.87 28.58 -28.29
N LEU A 267 4.00 28.53 -29.30
CA LEU A 267 3.64 29.69 -30.11
C LEU A 267 2.91 30.77 -29.28
N ILE A 268 2.10 30.34 -28.30
CA ILE A 268 1.42 31.26 -27.37
C ILE A 268 2.44 31.98 -26.49
N VAL A 269 3.38 31.23 -25.90
CA VAL A 269 4.44 31.80 -25.04
C VAL A 269 5.35 32.75 -25.82
N ASP A 270 5.68 32.42 -27.07
CA ASP A 270 6.53 33.25 -27.93
C ASP A 270 5.81 34.50 -28.48
N GLY A 271 4.48 34.47 -28.56
CA GLY A 271 3.62 35.60 -28.96
C GLY A 271 3.68 35.97 -30.46
N ARG A 272 4.56 35.32 -31.25
CA ARG A 272 4.75 35.53 -32.69
C ARG A 272 4.25 34.32 -33.48
N ILE A 273 3.18 34.52 -34.25
CA ILE A 273 2.54 33.46 -35.02
C ILE A 273 2.58 33.82 -36.50
N HIS A 274 3.52 33.22 -37.22
CA HIS A 274 3.66 33.33 -38.68
C HIS A 274 4.22 32.01 -39.25
N PRO A 275 4.07 31.72 -40.56
CA PRO A 275 4.34 30.39 -41.12
C PRO A 275 5.71 29.81 -40.78
N ALA A 276 6.80 30.55 -41.01
CA ALA A 276 8.15 30.07 -40.71
C ALA A 276 8.36 29.72 -39.22
N ARG A 277 7.70 30.44 -38.31
CA ARG A 277 7.80 30.16 -36.87
C ARG A 277 6.94 28.97 -36.47
N ILE A 278 5.78 28.81 -37.09
CA ILE A 278 4.93 27.63 -36.92
C ILE A 278 5.72 26.38 -37.31
N GLU A 279 6.37 26.40 -38.47
CA GLU A 279 7.22 25.28 -38.94
C GLU A 279 8.32 24.94 -37.92
N GLU A 280 9.04 25.95 -37.43
CA GLU A 280 10.09 25.76 -36.42
C GLU A 280 9.55 25.18 -35.10
N MET A 281 8.42 25.70 -34.60
CA MET A 281 7.82 25.24 -33.34
C MET A 281 7.26 23.83 -33.46
N VAL A 282 6.65 23.48 -34.60
CA VAL A 282 6.18 22.12 -34.87
C VAL A 282 7.36 21.13 -34.90
N GLU A 283 8.48 21.48 -35.53
CA GLU A 283 9.66 20.62 -35.56
C GLU A 283 10.27 20.42 -34.16
N LYS A 284 10.30 21.47 -33.34
CA LYS A 284 10.71 21.35 -31.93
C LYS A 284 9.74 20.50 -31.12
N ALA A 285 8.43 20.66 -31.33
CA ALA A 285 7.41 19.85 -30.66
C ALA A 285 7.52 18.37 -31.05
N LYS A 286 7.76 18.05 -32.33
CA LYS A 286 8.00 16.68 -32.79
C LYS A 286 9.19 16.02 -32.08
N LYS A 287 10.31 16.75 -31.94
CA LYS A 287 11.49 16.24 -31.21
C LYS A 287 11.19 15.97 -29.74
N GLU A 288 10.46 16.87 -29.09
CA GLU A 288 10.08 16.73 -27.68
C GLU A 288 9.11 15.57 -27.46
N VAL A 289 8.08 15.42 -28.30
CA VAL A 289 7.16 14.27 -28.23
C VAL A 289 7.90 12.95 -28.43
N ASN A 290 8.83 12.88 -29.39
CA ASN A 290 9.66 11.68 -29.57
C ASN A 290 10.53 11.36 -28.35
N GLN A 291 11.08 12.38 -27.69
CA GLN A 291 11.83 12.20 -26.44
C GLN A 291 10.92 11.67 -25.32
N MET A 292 9.72 12.25 -25.17
CA MET A 292 8.72 11.77 -24.21
C MET A 292 8.27 10.33 -24.46
N ILE A 293 8.15 9.92 -25.74
CA ILE A 293 7.87 8.53 -26.12
C ILE A 293 8.99 7.61 -25.62
N HIS A 294 10.25 7.97 -25.89
CA HIS A 294 11.39 7.15 -25.47
C HIS A 294 11.45 6.99 -23.95
N GLU A 295 11.36 8.10 -23.21
CA GLU A 295 11.39 8.12 -21.75
C GLU A 295 10.23 7.33 -21.13
N ALA A 296 9.02 7.43 -21.71
CA ALA A 296 7.86 6.69 -21.24
C ALA A 296 8.03 5.17 -21.42
N GLY A 297 8.57 4.74 -22.57
CA GLY A 297 8.88 3.34 -22.82
C GLY A 297 9.92 2.78 -21.85
N GLU A 298 11.03 3.50 -21.66
CA GLU A 298 12.09 3.10 -20.72
C GLU A 298 11.57 3.04 -19.28
N SER A 299 10.80 4.04 -18.87
CA SER A 299 10.18 4.09 -17.54
C SER A 299 9.23 2.92 -17.31
N ALA A 300 8.40 2.55 -18.30
CA ALA A 300 7.47 1.44 -18.19
C ALA A 300 8.19 0.09 -18.00
N VAL A 301 9.26 -0.13 -18.78
CA VAL A 301 10.07 -1.35 -18.71
C VAL A 301 10.79 -1.44 -17.35
N LEU A 302 11.32 -0.31 -16.86
CA LEU A 302 11.96 -0.21 -15.54
C LEU A 302 10.97 -0.45 -14.40
N GLU A 303 9.79 0.16 -14.46
CA GLU A 303 8.75 0.05 -13.42
C GLU A 303 8.25 -1.38 -13.27
N VAL A 304 8.01 -2.08 -14.39
CA VAL A 304 7.59 -3.49 -14.36
C VAL A 304 8.75 -4.40 -13.93
N GLY A 305 10.00 -4.00 -14.23
CA GLY A 305 11.22 -4.75 -13.91
C GLY A 305 11.59 -5.82 -14.95
N VAL A 306 11.18 -5.62 -16.20
CA VAL A 306 11.53 -6.52 -17.32
C VAL A 306 12.77 -5.97 -18.02
N HIS A 307 13.69 -6.83 -18.43
CA HIS A 307 14.94 -6.41 -19.07
C HIS A 307 15.10 -7.12 -20.42
N GLY A 308 15.91 -6.54 -21.32
CA GLY A 308 16.21 -7.15 -22.62
C GLY A 308 15.03 -7.18 -23.59
N ILE A 309 14.13 -6.19 -23.51
CA ILE A 309 13.13 -5.92 -24.56
C ILE A 309 13.83 -5.17 -25.70
N HIS A 310 13.49 -5.51 -26.95
CA HIS A 310 14.09 -4.87 -28.11
C HIS A 310 13.80 -3.34 -28.11
N PRO A 311 14.78 -2.46 -28.40
CA PRO A 311 14.60 -1.00 -28.30
C PRO A 311 13.38 -0.47 -29.08
N GLU A 312 13.07 -1.10 -30.21
CA GLU A 312 11.92 -0.72 -31.02
C GLU A 312 10.57 -1.08 -30.36
N LEU A 313 10.49 -2.19 -29.61
CA LEU A 313 9.31 -2.49 -28.78
C LEU A 313 9.18 -1.52 -27.61
N VAL A 314 10.31 -1.10 -27.01
CA VAL A 314 10.32 -0.05 -25.98
C VAL A 314 9.78 1.28 -26.53
N ARG A 315 10.20 1.65 -27.74
CA ARG A 315 9.67 2.83 -28.43
C ARG A 315 8.17 2.73 -28.69
N LEU A 316 7.68 1.56 -29.12
CA LEU A 316 6.25 1.32 -29.35
C LEU A 316 5.44 1.35 -28.05
N LEU A 317 5.95 0.79 -26.94
CA LEU A 317 5.36 0.95 -25.61
C LEU A 317 5.21 2.44 -25.26
N GLY A 318 6.26 3.22 -25.50
CA GLY A 318 6.24 4.66 -25.32
C GLY A 318 5.13 5.38 -26.09
N LYS A 319 4.84 4.96 -27.34
CA LYS A 319 3.74 5.53 -28.14
C LYS A 319 2.38 5.32 -27.47
N MET A 320 2.19 4.21 -26.76
CA MET A 320 0.93 3.90 -26.07
C MET A 320 0.59 4.91 -24.96
N LYS A 321 1.57 5.70 -24.49
CA LYS A 321 1.32 6.81 -23.53
C LYS A 321 0.32 7.82 -24.06
N PHE A 322 0.28 8.06 -25.36
CA PHE A 322 -0.65 9.02 -25.97
C PHE A 322 -1.96 8.36 -26.39
N ARG A 323 -2.09 7.05 -26.24
CA ARG A 323 -3.27 6.32 -26.68
C ARG A 323 -4.22 6.08 -25.51
N THR A 324 -5.48 6.38 -25.73
CA THR A 324 -6.57 6.11 -24.79
C THR A 324 -7.50 5.07 -25.40
N SER A 325 -7.84 4.03 -24.65
CA SER A 325 -8.81 3.01 -25.04
C SER A 325 -9.87 2.93 -23.95
N TYR A 326 -11.14 3.09 -24.31
CA TYR A 326 -12.27 3.07 -23.35
C TYR A 326 -12.10 4.01 -22.13
N GLY A 327 -11.44 5.16 -22.31
CA GLY A 327 -11.20 6.15 -21.25
C GLY A 327 -9.97 5.87 -20.36
N GLN A 328 -9.25 4.77 -20.61
CA GLN A 328 -7.99 4.44 -19.93
C GLN A 328 -6.78 4.64 -20.84
N ASN A 329 -5.68 5.10 -20.27
CA ASN A 329 -4.41 5.22 -20.96
C ASN A 329 -3.82 3.82 -21.24
N ALA A 330 -3.47 3.52 -22.49
CA ALA A 330 -3.07 2.19 -22.93
C ALA A 330 -1.72 1.73 -22.31
N LEU A 331 -0.78 2.66 -22.13
CA LEU A 331 0.50 2.34 -21.47
C LEU A 331 0.30 1.99 -19.99
N LYS A 332 -0.49 2.80 -19.27
CA LYS A 332 -0.80 2.53 -17.85
C LYS A 332 -1.52 1.20 -17.68
N HIS A 333 -2.49 0.92 -18.54
CA HIS A 333 -3.17 -0.37 -18.57
C HIS A 333 -2.18 -1.53 -18.78
N SER A 334 -1.27 -1.42 -19.75
CA SER A 334 -0.28 -2.49 -19.99
C SER A 334 0.68 -2.69 -18.82
N ILE A 335 1.08 -1.61 -18.13
CA ILE A 335 1.89 -1.70 -16.90
C ILE A 335 1.12 -2.41 -15.79
N GLU A 336 -0.16 -2.08 -15.60
CA GLU A 336 -1.01 -2.71 -14.59
C GLU A 336 -1.21 -4.21 -14.89
N VAL A 337 -1.54 -4.57 -16.14
CA VAL A 337 -1.70 -5.96 -16.56
C VAL A 337 -0.40 -6.73 -16.33
N ALA A 338 0.75 -6.14 -16.63
CA ALA A 338 2.04 -6.75 -16.34
C ALA A 338 2.25 -7.00 -14.83
N GLN A 339 1.93 -6.01 -13.99
CA GLN A 339 2.06 -6.14 -12.53
C GLN A 339 1.11 -7.21 -11.97
N LEU A 340 -0.15 -7.21 -12.39
CA LEU A 340 -1.16 -8.20 -12.00
C LEU A 340 -0.76 -9.61 -12.45
N ALA A 341 -0.37 -9.77 -13.71
CA ALA A 341 0.10 -11.06 -14.24
C ALA A 341 1.33 -11.57 -13.46
N GLY A 342 2.26 -10.67 -13.12
CA GLY A 342 3.42 -11.01 -12.29
C GLY A 342 3.06 -11.44 -10.86
N LEU A 343 2.10 -10.76 -10.23
CA LEU A 343 1.62 -11.12 -8.89
C LEU A 343 0.92 -12.48 -8.91
N LEU A 344 0.02 -12.69 -9.88
CA LEU A 344 -0.69 -13.97 -10.02
C LEU A 344 0.29 -15.11 -10.31
N ALA A 345 1.26 -14.90 -11.21
CA ALA A 345 2.32 -15.87 -11.51
C ALA A 345 3.10 -16.28 -10.25
N SER A 346 3.40 -15.32 -9.36
CA SER A 346 4.10 -15.59 -8.11
C SER A 346 3.30 -16.47 -7.15
N GLU A 347 1.96 -16.34 -7.13
CA GLU A 347 1.09 -17.14 -6.24
C GLU A 347 0.88 -18.56 -6.77
N VAL A 348 0.88 -18.74 -8.11
CA VAL A 348 0.68 -20.07 -8.75
C VAL A 348 2.00 -20.80 -9.06
N GLY A 349 3.15 -20.18 -8.83
CA GLY A 349 4.47 -20.79 -9.01
C GLY A 349 5.02 -20.74 -10.44
N GLU A 350 4.54 -19.81 -11.27
CA GLU A 350 5.01 -19.58 -12.64
C GLU A 350 6.13 -18.53 -12.71
N ASP A 351 6.78 -18.40 -13.87
CA ASP A 351 7.82 -17.39 -14.09
C ASP A 351 7.24 -15.96 -14.10
N VAL A 352 7.44 -15.26 -12.99
CA VAL A 352 7.02 -13.86 -12.76
C VAL A 352 7.57 -12.90 -13.81
N ARG A 353 8.82 -13.07 -14.26
CA ARG A 353 9.44 -12.17 -15.25
C ARG A 353 8.81 -12.37 -16.63
N LEU A 354 8.57 -13.62 -16.99
CA LEU A 354 7.94 -13.95 -18.27
C LEU A 354 6.47 -13.49 -18.29
N ALA A 355 5.73 -13.68 -17.20
CA ALA A 355 4.36 -13.20 -17.07
C ALA A 355 4.25 -11.66 -17.16
N LYS A 356 5.17 -10.94 -16.50
CA LYS A 356 5.29 -9.49 -16.61
C LYS A 356 5.61 -9.02 -18.04
N ARG A 357 6.52 -9.71 -18.73
CA ARG A 357 6.88 -9.40 -20.12
C ARG A 357 5.71 -9.61 -21.07
N ALA A 358 5.00 -10.72 -20.93
CA ALA A 358 3.81 -11.03 -21.69
C ALA A 358 2.68 -10.02 -21.42
N GLY A 359 2.43 -9.70 -20.15
CA GLY A 359 1.42 -8.70 -19.76
C GLY A 359 1.76 -7.28 -20.23
N LEU A 360 3.04 -6.88 -20.28
CA LEU A 360 3.43 -5.56 -20.78
C LEU A 360 3.24 -5.42 -22.29
N LEU A 361 3.42 -6.52 -23.03
CA LEU A 361 3.37 -6.54 -24.50
C LEU A 361 2.02 -6.97 -25.07
N HIS A 362 1.08 -7.46 -24.25
CA HIS A 362 -0.18 -8.06 -24.71
C HIS A 362 -0.94 -7.17 -25.70
N ASP A 363 -0.90 -5.85 -25.49
CA ASP A 363 -1.64 -4.84 -26.25
C ASP A 363 -0.74 -3.99 -27.18
N ILE A 364 0.52 -4.39 -27.40
CA ILE A 364 1.52 -3.57 -28.13
C ILE A 364 1.09 -3.21 -29.56
N GLY A 365 0.22 -4.00 -30.19
CA GLY A 365 -0.31 -3.71 -31.52
C GLY A 365 -1.15 -2.44 -31.58
N LYS A 366 -1.67 -1.96 -30.44
CA LYS A 366 -2.31 -0.65 -30.31
C LYS A 366 -1.33 0.50 -30.58
N ALA A 367 -0.03 0.27 -30.72
CA ALA A 367 0.90 1.34 -31.11
C ALA A 367 1.00 1.54 -32.63
N VAL A 368 0.42 0.66 -33.46
CA VAL A 368 0.62 0.62 -34.93
C VAL A 368 -0.63 0.40 -35.79
N ASP A 369 -1.80 0.16 -35.19
CA ASP A 369 -3.05 -0.20 -35.89
C ASP A 369 -3.63 0.85 -36.86
N HIS A 370 -3.23 2.12 -36.77
CA HIS A 370 -3.64 3.16 -37.71
C HIS A 370 -2.75 3.23 -38.97
N GLU A 371 -1.59 2.56 -38.96
CA GLU A 371 -0.65 2.56 -40.08
C GLU A 371 -0.72 1.26 -40.91
N MET A 372 -1.34 0.19 -40.37
CA MET A 372 -1.35 -1.15 -40.95
C MET A 372 -2.73 -1.80 -40.85
N GLU A 373 -3.15 -2.53 -41.89
CA GLU A 373 -4.39 -3.31 -41.88
C GLU A 373 -4.24 -4.55 -40.99
N GLY A 374 -5.13 -4.73 -40.00
CA GLY A 374 -5.16 -5.90 -39.10
C GLY A 374 -5.78 -5.57 -37.74
N SER A 375 -6.12 -6.60 -36.96
CA SER A 375 -6.50 -6.37 -35.55
C SER A 375 -5.27 -6.03 -34.70
N HIS A 376 -5.43 -5.31 -33.59
CA HIS A 376 -4.30 -5.01 -32.69
C HIS A 376 -3.64 -6.28 -32.12
N VAL A 377 -4.41 -7.36 -32.00
CA VAL A 377 -3.92 -8.70 -31.62
C VAL A 377 -2.95 -9.24 -32.69
N GLN A 378 -3.37 -9.25 -33.95
CA GLN A 378 -2.55 -9.75 -35.08
C GLN A 378 -1.28 -8.92 -35.24
N LEU A 379 -1.41 -7.59 -35.24
CA LEU A 379 -0.27 -6.67 -35.36
C LEU A 379 0.68 -6.81 -34.16
N GLY A 380 0.16 -6.98 -32.95
CA GLY A 380 0.97 -7.21 -31.75
C GLY A 380 1.78 -8.50 -31.84
N ALA A 381 1.16 -9.59 -32.31
CA ALA A 381 1.81 -10.89 -32.49
C ALA A 381 2.90 -10.82 -33.58
N GLU A 382 2.63 -10.17 -34.70
CA GLU A 382 3.61 -9.95 -35.77
C GLU A 382 4.80 -9.11 -35.32
N LEU A 383 4.57 -8.06 -34.53
CA LEU A 383 5.64 -7.25 -33.93
C LEU A 383 6.51 -8.10 -32.99
N CYS A 384 5.89 -8.89 -32.12
CA CYS A 384 6.61 -9.78 -31.20
C CYS A 384 7.43 -10.82 -31.97
N LYS A 385 6.87 -11.42 -33.05
CA LYS A 385 7.59 -12.34 -33.95
C LYS A 385 8.77 -11.65 -34.63
N LYS A 386 8.56 -10.44 -35.17
CA LYS A 386 9.59 -9.65 -35.88
C LYS A 386 10.80 -9.34 -34.99
N TYR A 387 10.55 -9.02 -33.72
CA TYR A 387 11.61 -8.71 -32.74
C TYR A 387 12.05 -9.92 -31.89
N LYS A 388 11.69 -11.15 -32.31
CA LYS A 388 12.16 -12.42 -31.75
C LYS A 388 11.81 -12.64 -30.28
N GLU A 389 10.61 -12.22 -29.88
CA GLU A 389 10.05 -12.62 -28.58
C GLU A 389 9.79 -14.13 -28.52
N SER A 390 9.66 -14.68 -27.32
CA SER A 390 9.43 -16.12 -27.14
C SER A 390 8.03 -16.53 -27.60
N GLY A 391 7.87 -17.79 -28.02
CA GLY A 391 6.59 -18.35 -28.43
C GLY A 391 5.49 -18.20 -27.36
N LEU A 392 5.87 -18.26 -26.07
CA LEU A 392 4.95 -18.05 -24.94
C LEU A 392 4.44 -16.61 -24.86
N VAL A 393 5.30 -15.61 -25.09
CA VAL A 393 4.89 -14.20 -25.12
C VAL A 393 3.99 -13.94 -26.34
N ILE A 394 4.34 -14.50 -27.49
CA ILE A 394 3.55 -14.39 -28.72
C ILE A 394 2.16 -15.01 -28.52
N ASN A 395 2.07 -16.22 -27.96
CA ASN A 395 0.77 -16.86 -27.69
C ASN A 395 -0.05 -16.07 -26.67
N ALA A 396 0.58 -15.50 -25.62
CA ALA A 396 -0.13 -14.64 -24.68
C ALA A 396 -0.71 -13.38 -25.35
N VAL A 397 0.02 -12.80 -26.31
CA VAL A 397 -0.47 -11.69 -27.14
C VAL A 397 -1.61 -12.15 -28.07
N GLU A 398 -1.53 -13.34 -28.67
CA GLU A 398 -2.59 -13.87 -29.56
C GLU A 398 -3.86 -14.29 -28.80
N ALA A 399 -3.71 -14.82 -27.59
CA ALA A 399 -4.80 -15.44 -26.82
C ALA A 399 -5.49 -14.51 -25.82
N HIS A 400 -4.98 -13.30 -25.55
CA HIS A 400 -5.50 -12.47 -24.45
C HIS A 400 -6.99 -12.08 -24.61
N HIS A 401 -7.50 -11.96 -25.83
CA HIS A 401 -8.93 -11.76 -26.11
C HIS A 401 -9.72 -13.06 -26.36
N GLY A 402 -9.06 -14.22 -26.33
CA GLY A 402 -9.66 -15.52 -26.61
C GLY A 402 -9.78 -15.87 -28.10
N ASP A 403 -9.10 -15.13 -28.98
CA ASP A 403 -9.08 -15.38 -30.43
C ASP A 403 -8.35 -16.70 -30.79
N VAL A 404 -7.38 -17.08 -29.95
CA VAL A 404 -6.57 -18.31 -30.06
C VAL A 404 -6.55 -19.00 -28.69
N GLU A 405 -6.40 -20.32 -28.68
CA GLU A 405 -6.28 -21.10 -27.45
C GLU A 405 -5.00 -20.73 -26.68
N ALA A 406 -5.14 -20.56 -25.36
CA ALA A 406 -4.02 -20.29 -24.48
C ALA A 406 -3.19 -21.58 -24.30
N GLU A 407 -1.96 -21.59 -24.84
CA GLU A 407 -1.08 -22.77 -24.79
C GLU A 407 -0.30 -22.88 -23.47
N SER A 408 -0.39 -21.86 -22.61
CA SER A 408 0.35 -21.79 -21.36
C SER A 408 -0.44 -21.13 -20.24
N LEU A 409 -0.10 -21.47 -18.99
CA LEU A 409 -0.70 -20.84 -17.82
C LEU A 409 -0.47 -19.32 -17.84
N ILE A 410 0.69 -18.87 -18.33
CA ILE A 410 1.02 -17.44 -18.46
C ILE A 410 0.03 -16.72 -19.38
N ALA A 411 -0.38 -17.31 -20.51
CA ALA A 411 -1.39 -16.73 -21.38
C ALA A 411 -2.74 -16.58 -20.67
N CYS A 412 -3.16 -17.59 -19.89
CA CYS A 412 -4.36 -17.51 -19.05
C CYS A 412 -4.23 -16.41 -17.96
N LEU A 413 -3.05 -16.27 -17.36
CA LEU A 413 -2.79 -15.24 -16.34
C LEU A 413 -2.84 -13.83 -16.93
N VAL A 414 -2.32 -13.62 -18.13
CA VAL A 414 -2.39 -12.34 -18.85
C VAL A 414 -3.84 -12.01 -19.19
N GLN A 415 -4.60 -12.98 -19.71
CA GLN A 415 -6.04 -12.80 -19.99
C GLN A 415 -6.83 -12.46 -18.71
N ALA A 416 -6.55 -13.13 -17.60
CA ALA A 416 -7.17 -12.82 -16.32
C ALA A 416 -6.79 -11.41 -15.84
N ALA A 417 -5.52 -11.03 -15.94
CA ALA A 417 -5.03 -9.71 -15.55
C ALA A 417 -5.61 -8.57 -16.41
N ASP A 418 -5.74 -8.76 -17.72
CA ASP A 418 -6.41 -7.83 -18.65
C ASP A 418 -7.87 -7.63 -18.24
N THR A 419 -8.61 -8.74 -18.07
CA THR A 419 -10.01 -8.70 -17.62
C THR A 419 -10.17 -7.96 -16.28
N ILE A 420 -9.26 -8.20 -15.32
CA ILE A 420 -9.27 -7.54 -14.01
C ILE A 420 -9.02 -6.03 -14.15
N SER A 421 -8.05 -5.61 -14.96
CA SER A 421 -7.76 -4.19 -15.22
C SER A 421 -8.94 -3.49 -15.91
N ALA A 422 -9.58 -4.17 -16.87
CA ALA A 422 -10.70 -3.62 -17.64
C ALA A 422 -12.03 -3.56 -16.86
N ALA A 423 -12.26 -4.45 -15.88
CA ALA A 423 -13.53 -4.58 -15.16
C ALA A 423 -13.66 -3.71 -13.89
N ARG A 424 -12.66 -2.90 -13.53
CA ARG A 424 -12.71 -2.10 -12.29
C ARG A 424 -13.81 -1.01 -12.34
N PRO A 425 -14.63 -0.86 -11.27
CA PRO A 425 -15.56 0.26 -11.16
C PRO A 425 -14.81 1.61 -11.23
N GLY A 426 -15.18 2.47 -12.18
CA GLY A 426 -14.49 3.74 -12.44
C GLY A 426 -13.49 3.71 -13.61
N ALA A 427 -13.02 2.53 -14.04
CA ALA A 427 -12.27 2.34 -15.30
C ALA A 427 -13.14 2.62 -16.53
N ARG A 428 -14.41 2.24 -16.42
CA ARG A 428 -15.50 2.62 -17.32
C ARG A 428 -16.48 3.46 -16.50
N ARG A 429 -16.32 4.78 -16.51
CA ARG A 429 -17.51 5.63 -16.30
C ARG A 429 -18.51 5.26 -17.40
N GLU A 430 -19.78 5.15 -17.04
CA GLU A 430 -20.89 4.98 -18.00
C GLU A 430 -20.58 5.78 -19.27
N THR A 431 -20.46 5.08 -20.39
CA THR A 431 -20.06 5.66 -21.65
C THR A 431 -20.99 6.82 -22.00
N LEU A 432 -20.46 7.85 -22.65
CA LEU A 432 -21.29 8.87 -23.33
C LEU A 432 -22.39 8.21 -24.19
N GLU A 433 -22.16 6.98 -24.63
CA GLU A 433 -23.11 6.12 -25.32
C GLU A 433 -24.29 5.66 -24.45
N THR A 434 -24.10 5.20 -23.20
CA THR A 434 -25.23 4.91 -22.30
C THR A 434 -26.01 6.17 -21.96
N TYR A 435 -25.32 7.29 -21.76
CA TYR A 435 -25.95 8.58 -21.54
C TYR A 435 -26.72 9.08 -22.79
N SER A 436 -26.13 8.96 -23.98
CA SER A 436 -26.78 9.30 -25.25
C SER A 436 -27.96 8.37 -25.55
N ASN A 437 -27.84 7.08 -25.25
CA ASN A 437 -28.93 6.11 -25.38
C ASN A 437 -30.05 6.40 -24.39
N ARG A 438 -29.73 6.84 -23.16
CA ARG A 438 -30.73 7.30 -22.17
C ARG A 438 -31.47 8.55 -22.64
N LEU A 439 -30.76 9.57 -23.13
CA LEU A 439 -31.40 10.76 -23.68
C LEU A 439 -32.28 10.42 -24.87
N LYS A 440 -31.80 9.54 -25.75
CA LYS A 440 -32.55 9.07 -26.92
C LYS A 440 -33.79 8.27 -26.51
N GLN A 441 -33.69 7.39 -25.52
CA GLN A 441 -34.85 6.67 -24.98
C GLN A 441 -35.87 7.63 -24.35
N LEU A 442 -35.42 8.66 -23.63
CA LEU A 442 -36.29 9.70 -23.07
C LEU A 442 -37.06 10.45 -24.17
N GLU A 443 -36.38 10.78 -25.27
CA GLU A 443 -36.99 11.41 -26.46
C GLU A 443 -37.92 10.44 -27.20
N ASP A 444 -37.54 9.17 -27.35
CA ASP A 444 -38.33 8.14 -28.02
C ASP A 444 -39.64 7.86 -27.29
N ILE A 445 -39.62 7.81 -25.94
CA ILE A 445 -40.84 7.69 -25.11
C ILE A 445 -41.80 8.85 -25.42
N ALA A 446 -41.30 10.10 -25.42
CA ALA A 446 -42.15 11.26 -25.70
C ALA A 446 -42.63 11.29 -27.16
N ASN A 447 -41.78 10.93 -28.12
CA ASN A 447 -42.12 10.89 -29.54
C ASN A 447 -43.15 9.79 -29.89
N GLY A 448 -43.31 8.78 -29.02
CA GLY A 448 -44.32 7.73 -29.16
C GLY A 448 -45.77 8.20 -28.94
N TYR A 449 -45.97 9.37 -28.33
CA TYR A 449 -47.30 9.90 -28.04
C TYR A 449 -47.92 10.61 -29.25
N LYS A 450 -49.19 10.32 -29.52
CA LYS A 450 -49.94 10.93 -30.63
C LYS A 450 -50.11 12.44 -30.43
N GLY A 451 -49.72 13.22 -31.44
CA GLY A 451 -49.80 14.69 -31.42
C GLY A 451 -48.49 15.39 -31.01
N VAL A 452 -47.45 14.62 -30.66
CA VAL A 452 -46.08 15.16 -30.47
C VAL A 452 -45.42 15.35 -31.84
N GLU A 453 -44.91 16.56 -32.07
CA GLU A 453 -44.15 16.89 -33.28
C GLU A 453 -42.66 16.56 -33.09
N LYS A 454 -42.07 17.01 -31.98
CA LYS A 454 -40.67 16.77 -31.59
C LYS A 454 -40.51 16.83 -30.07
N SER A 455 -39.53 16.10 -29.55
CA SER A 455 -39.10 16.21 -28.16
C SER A 455 -37.59 16.46 -28.07
N PHE A 456 -37.16 17.11 -26.98
CA PHE A 456 -35.77 17.42 -26.70
C PHE A 456 -35.47 17.18 -25.22
N ALA A 457 -34.48 16.35 -24.93
CA ALA A 457 -33.95 16.22 -23.59
C ALA A 457 -32.92 17.34 -23.31
N ILE A 458 -33.16 18.16 -22.29
CA ILE A 458 -32.37 19.36 -21.94
C ILE A 458 -31.85 19.20 -20.49
N GLN A 459 -30.86 20.02 -20.10
CA GLN A 459 -30.25 20.01 -18.76
C GLN A 459 -29.74 18.63 -18.36
N ALA A 460 -29.00 18.01 -19.27
CA ALA A 460 -28.46 16.67 -19.09
C ALA A 460 -29.51 15.58 -18.78
N GLY A 461 -30.69 15.68 -19.38
CA GLY A 461 -31.79 14.73 -19.19
C GLY A 461 -32.62 14.96 -17.92
N ARG A 462 -32.44 16.10 -17.24
CA ARG A 462 -33.28 16.50 -16.09
C ARG A 462 -34.53 17.27 -16.50
N GLU A 463 -34.63 17.67 -17.77
CA GLU A 463 -35.82 18.30 -18.35
C GLU A 463 -36.07 17.70 -19.72
N ILE A 464 -37.33 17.40 -20.06
CA ILE A 464 -37.75 17.09 -21.43
C ILE A 464 -38.74 18.13 -21.91
N ARG A 465 -38.48 18.71 -23.09
CA ARG A 465 -39.38 19.64 -23.77
C ARG A 465 -40.04 18.94 -24.93
N ILE A 466 -41.37 18.97 -24.95
CA ILE A 466 -42.19 18.26 -25.90
C ILE A 466 -43.01 19.30 -26.67
N MET A 467 -42.75 19.41 -27.97
CA MET A 467 -43.47 20.29 -28.87
C MET A 467 -44.65 19.51 -29.45
N VAL A 468 -45.87 20.00 -29.24
CA VAL A 468 -47.09 19.36 -29.74
C VAL A 468 -47.70 20.13 -30.90
N VAL A 469 -48.35 19.41 -31.81
CA VAL A 469 -49.06 19.98 -32.95
C VAL A 469 -50.34 20.67 -32.45
N PRO A 470 -50.47 22.00 -32.56
CA PRO A 470 -51.57 22.76 -31.97
C PRO A 470 -52.97 22.31 -32.43
N GLU A 471 -53.07 21.82 -33.67
CA GLU A 471 -54.31 21.35 -34.29
C GLU A 471 -54.77 19.97 -33.81
N GLN A 472 -53.88 19.20 -33.16
CA GLN A 472 -54.15 17.83 -32.74
C GLN A 472 -54.27 17.67 -31.21
N VAL A 473 -53.70 18.60 -30.44
CA VAL A 473 -53.64 18.53 -28.98
C VAL A 473 -54.28 19.77 -28.38
N SER A 474 -55.32 19.58 -27.55
CA SER A 474 -55.97 20.68 -26.82
C SER A 474 -55.22 21.01 -25.53
N ASP A 475 -55.51 22.17 -24.94
CA ASP A 475 -54.88 22.59 -23.67
C ASP A 475 -55.16 21.61 -22.52
N ALA A 476 -56.31 20.93 -22.54
CA ALA A 476 -56.64 19.89 -21.56
C ALA A 476 -55.82 18.60 -21.81
N ASP A 477 -55.63 18.24 -23.08
CA ASP A 477 -54.83 17.07 -23.46
C ASP A 477 -53.35 17.25 -23.12
N MET A 478 -52.82 18.48 -23.17
CA MET A 478 -51.44 18.77 -22.76
C MET A 478 -51.16 18.41 -21.31
N VAL A 479 -52.12 18.66 -20.40
CA VAL A 479 -51.96 18.36 -18.96
C VAL A 479 -51.94 16.86 -18.73
N LEU A 480 -52.81 16.12 -19.43
CA LEU A 480 -52.85 14.66 -19.36
C LEU A 480 -51.59 14.04 -19.96
N MET A 481 -51.18 14.49 -21.14
CA MET A 481 -49.97 14.04 -21.82
C MET A 481 -48.71 14.26 -20.98
N ALA A 482 -48.56 15.43 -20.35
CA ALA A 482 -47.43 15.70 -19.45
C ALA A 482 -47.37 14.70 -18.28
N ARG A 483 -48.53 14.34 -17.71
CA ARG A 483 -48.63 13.41 -16.59
C ARG A 483 -48.37 11.97 -16.99
N ASP A 484 -48.91 11.56 -18.14
CA ASP A 484 -48.73 10.20 -18.66
C ASP A 484 -47.28 9.94 -19.05
N ILE A 485 -46.64 10.90 -19.73
CA ILE A 485 -45.22 10.82 -20.09
C ILE A 485 -44.33 10.81 -18.84
N SER A 486 -44.63 11.67 -17.85
CA SER A 486 -43.89 11.67 -16.58
C SER A 486 -43.94 10.32 -15.88
N LYS A 487 -45.10 9.64 -15.91
CA LYS A 487 -45.28 8.34 -15.27
C LYS A 487 -44.58 7.22 -16.05
N GLN A 488 -44.69 7.22 -17.38
CA GLN A 488 -44.01 6.24 -18.21
C GLN A 488 -42.48 6.36 -18.10
N VAL A 489 -41.95 7.58 -18.01
CA VAL A 489 -40.53 7.82 -17.75
C VAL A 489 -40.11 7.28 -16.37
N GLU A 490 -40.95 7.43 -15.34
CA GLU A 490 -40.70 6.88 -14.00
C GLU A 490 -40.71 5.34 -13.99
N ASP A 491 -41.59 4.71 -14.78
CA ASP A 491 -41.74 3.26 -14.85
C ASP A 491 -40.66 2.58 -15.74
N GLU A 492 -40.20 3.24 -16.80
CA GLU A 492 -39.28 2.66 -17.80
C GLU A 492 -37.80 3.07 -17.65
N LEU A 493 -37.51 4.20 -16.99
CA LEU A 493 -36.15 4.73 -16.86
C LEU A 493 -35.75 4.96 -15.40
N GLU A 494 -34.69 4.29 -14.96
CA GLU A 494 -34.08 4.56 -13.65
C GLU A 494 -33.26 5.86 -13.72
N TYR A 495 -33.72 6.92 -13.02
CA TYR A 495 -33.04 8.22 -12.96
C TYR A 495 -32.74 8.68 -11.53
N PRO A 496 -31.51 9.17 -11.25
CA PRO A 496 -31.18 9.78 -9.96
C PRO A 496 -31.72 11.21 -9.87
N GLY A 497 -32.97 11.34 -9.42
CA GLY A 497 -33.63 12.62 -9.15
C GLY A 497 -34.93 12.80 -9.94
N GLN A 498 -35.48 14.02 -9.91
CA GLN A 498 -36.72 14.35 -10.61
C GLN A 498 -36.44 14.84 -12.03
N ILE A 499 -37.22 14.37 -13.00
CA ILE A 499 -37.23 14.85 -14.38
C ILE A 499 -38.41 15.79 -14.57
N LYS A 500 -38.17 16.98 -15.12
CA LYS A 500 -39.21 17.95 -15.42
C LYS A 500 -39.74 17.75 -16.84
N VAL A 501 -41.02 17.40 -16.97
CA VAL A 501 -41.71 17.27 -18.27
C VAL A 501 -42.41 18.59 -18.62
N ASN A 502 -42.01 19.22 -19.72
CA ASN A 502 -42.59 20.46 -20.23
C ASN A 502 -43.22 20.21 -21.60
N VAL A 503 -44.55 20.31 -21.68
CA VAL A 503 -45.29 20.24 -22.95
C VAL A 503 -45.57 21.66 -23.43
N ILE A 504 -45.18 21.97 -24.66
CA ILE A 504 -45.24 23.30 -25.26
C ILE A 504 -46.06 23.24 -26.54
N ARG A 505 -47.08 24.08 -26.63
CA ARG A 505 -47.92 24.28 -27.81
C ARG A 505 -47.69 25.69 -28.33
N GLU A 506 -47.13 25.80 -29.54
CA GLU A 506 -46.78 27.09 -30.14
C GLU A 506 -47.44 27.21 -31.52
N SER A 507 -48.22 28.28 -31.73
CA SER A 507 -48.76 28.64 -33.05
C SER A 507 -48.07 29.90 -33.55
N ARG A 508 -47.46 29.83 -34.74
CA ARG A 508 -46.79 30.98 -35.37
C ARG A 508 -47.59 31.47 -36.57
N VAL A 509 -48.00 32.74 -36.53
CA VAL A 509 -48.63 33.43 -37.66
C VAL A 509 -47.62 34.47 -38.16
N THR A 510 -47.26 34.39 -39.44
CA THR A 510 -46.33 35.32 -40.08
C THR A 510 -47.07 36.03 -41.21
N ASP A 511 -47.05 37.35 -41.22
CA ASP A 511 -47.62 38.18 -42.28
C ASP A 511 -46.58 39.19 -42.76
N TYR A 512 -46.61 39.53 -44.05
CA TYR A 512 -45.66 40.45 -44.66
C TYR A 512 -46.40 41.68 -45.18
N ALA A 513 -46.17 42.83 -44.55
CA ALA A 513 -46.65 44.11 -45.05
C ALA A 513 -45.84 44.57 -46.27
N LYS A 514 -46.52 45.17 -47.25
CA LYS A 514 -45.88 45.76 -48.44
C LYS A 514 -45.45 47.20 -48.20
#